data_AF-A0ABC8S542-F1
#
_entry.id   AF-A0ABC8S542-F1
#
_cell.length_a   1.000
_cell.length_b   1.000
_cell.length_c   1.000
_cell.angle_alpha   90.00
_cell.angle_beta   90.00
_cell.angle_gamma   90.00
#
_symmetry.space_group_name_H-M   'P 1'
#
loop_
_entity.id
_entity.type
_entity.pdbx_description
1 polymer ?
#
loop_
_entity_poly.entity_id
_entity_poly.type
_entity_poly.pdbx_seq_one_letter_code
_entity_poly.pdbx_strand_id
1 'polypeptide(L)'
;MAYINAAFRSSRINEVYLFVKNEYVLVNYAPGTKDDKTVLLGLIIRIKHSSGNLCAQINYAPHTANDRIITRPMTITAMFPFFKGTVFENGVDTAFESTKNYEAYLFKDNQYALINYDYDSHLISIRLINRGFPSLKNTIFESGIDAGFSLHKTNEAYLFKGDYYARINFAPGTTDDYITGGIKKILTYWPSLRSILPLKNSG
;
A
#
# COMPACT_ATOMS: atom_id res chain seq x y z
N MET A 1 11.08 4.27 -16.05
CA MET A 1 9.68 4.75 -15.91
C MET A 1 9.17 4.27 -14.57
N ALA A 2 8.51 5.12 -13.79
CA ALA A 2 7.96 4.73 -12.50
C ALA A 2 6.43 4.77 -12.53
N TYR A 3 5.82 3.78 -11.89
CA TYR A 3 4.40 3.73 -11.55
C TYR A 3 4.25 3.98 -10.04
N ILE A 4 3.14 3.54 -9.45
CA ILE A 4 2.83 3.75 -8.04
C ILE A 4 3.79 2.91 -7.18
N ASN A 5 4.54 3.56 -6.28
CA ASN A 5 5.53 2.95 -5.39
C ASN A 5 5.03 2.72 -3.96
N ALA A 6 4.00 3.46 -3.55
CA ALA A 6 3.33 3.26 -2.28
C ALA A 6 1.93 3.87 -2.36
N ALA A 7 1.02 3.36 -1.54
CA ALA A 7 -0.30 3.93 -1.38
C ALA A 7 -0.74 3.80 0.08
N PHE A 8 -1.51 4.75 0.58
CA PHE A 8 -2.28 4.56 1.80
C PHE A 8 -3.63 5.26 1.73
N ARG A 9 -4.60 4.64 2.39
CA ARG A 9 -5.97 5.15 2.50
C ARG A 9 -6.02 6.37 3.42
N SER A 10 -6.61 7.47 2.97
CA SER A 10 -6.91 8.64 3.80
C SER A 10 -8.02 8.33 4.80
N SER A 11 -8.08 9.02 5.94
CA SER A 11 -9.19 8.95 6.89
C SER A 11 -10.46 9.59 6.34
N ARG A 12 -10.34 10.41 5.29
CA ARG A 12 -11.48 10.89 4.49
C ARG A 12 -12.01 9.76 3.61
N ILE A 13 -13.33 9.68 3.51
CA ILE A 13 -14.02 8.65 2.72
C ILE A 13 -13.61 8.79 1.24
N ASN A 14 -13.30 7.66 0.62
CA ASN A 14 -12.93 7.53 -0.80
C ASN A 14 -11.65 8.27 -1.22
N GLU A 15 -10.82 8.74 -0.29
CA GLU A 15 -9.54 9.37 -0.61
C GLU A 15 -8.36 8.42 -0.40
N VAL A 16 -7.39 8.47 -1.32
CA VAL A 16 -6.14 7.72 -1.26
C VAL A 16 -4.96 8.60 -1.64
N TYR A 17 -3.86 8.48 -0.91
CA TYR A 17 -2.57 9.06 -1.29
C TYR A 17 -1.78 8.02 -2.09
N LEU A 18 -1.42 8.35 -3.32
CA LEU A 18 -0.57 7.52 -4.19
C LEU A 18 0.79 8.21 -4.35
N PHE A 19 1.87 7.47 -4.11
CA PHE A 19 3.23 7.98 -4.20
C PHE A 19 3.91 7.44 -5.45
N VAL A 20 4.56 8.34 -6.19
CA VAL A 20 5.31 8.03 -7.40
C VAL A 20 6.66 8.72 -7.29
N LYS A 21 7.72 7.94 -7.05
CA LYS A 21 9.06 8.45 -6.69
C LYS A 21 9.02 9.43 -5.50
N ASN A 22 9.35 10.70 -5.74
CA ASN A 22 9.44 11.77 -4.76
C ASN A 22 8.17 12.65 -4.74
N GLU A 23 7.15 12.29 -5.52
CA GLU A 23 5.90 13.03 -5.67
C GLU A 23 4.73 12.19 -5.16
N TYR A 24 3.62 12.85 -4.85
CA TYR A 24 2.38 12.17 -4.49
C TYR A 24 1.17 12.84 -5.12
N VAL A 25 0.09 12.07 -5.22
CA VAL A 25 -1.22 12.55 -5.64
C VAL A 25 -2.27 12.05 -4.66
N LEU A 26 -3.14 12.95 -4.21
CA LEU A 26 -4.36 12.62 -3.47
C LEU A 26 -5.49 12.41 -4.49
N VAL A 27 -6.10 11.23 -4.47
CA VAL A 27 -7.15 10.82 -5.42
C VAL A 27 -8.42 10.47 -4.65
N ASN A 28 -9.56 10.99 -5.10
CA ASN A 28 -10.86 10.42 -4.78
C ASN A 28 -11.12 9.27 -5.76
N TYR A 29 -11.02 8.03 -5.29
CA TYR A 29 -10.94 6.85 -6.17
C TYR A 29 -12.29 6.24 -6.58
N ALA A 30 -13.41 6.86 -6.20
CA ALA A 30 -14.77 6.52 -6.63
C ALA A 30 -15.03 5.00 -6.82
N PRO A 31 -14.95 4.18 -5.74
CA PRO A 31 -14.87 2.72 -5.84
C PRO A 31 -16.00 2.11 -6.69
N GLY A 32 -15.62 1.23 -7.62
CA GLY A 32 -16.55 0.55 -8.52
C GLY A 32 -16.95 1.33 -9.77
N THR A 33 -16.49 2.57 -9.91
CA THR A 33 -16.72 3.43 -11.09
C THR A 33 -15.40 3.77 -11.80
N LYS A 34 -15.46 4.63 -12.83
CA LYS A 34 -14.27 5.25 -13.46
C LYS A 34 -14.21 6.76 -13.23
N ASP A 35 -14.97 7.25 -12.25
CA ASP A 35 -15.13 8.67 -11.97
C ASP A 35 -14.11 9.16 -10.93
N ASP A 36 -12.89 8.60 -10.95
CA ASP A 36 -11.83 9.00 -10.03
C ASP A 36 -11.36 10.42 -10.35
N LYS A 37 -11.07 11.19 -9.29
CA LYS A 37 -10.68 12.60 -9.40
C LYS A 37 -9.44 12.87 -8.56
N THR A 38 -8.46 13.54 -9.13
CA THR A 38 -7.36 14.11 -8.36
C THR A 38 -7.89 15.26 -7.49
N VAL A 39 -7.65 15.18 -6.18
CA VAL A 39 -8.07 16.19 -5.19
C VAL A 39 -6.94 17.19 -4.94
N LEU A 40 -5.70 16.71 -4.83
CA LEU A 40 -4.51 17.54 -4.67
C LEU A 40 -3.30 16.84 -5.29
N LEU A 41 -2.54 17.57 -6.11
CA LEU A 41 -1.19 17.20 -6.51
C LEU A 41 -0.23 17.97 -5.60
N GLY A 42 0.63 17.26 -4.88
CA GLY A 42 1.62 17.88 -4.02
C GLY A 42 3.00 17.30 -4.30
N LEU A 43 4.02 18.16 -4.22
CA LEU A 43 5.40 17.72 -4.04
C LEU A 43 5.58 17.47 -2.53
N ILE A 44 5.76 16.22 -2.09
CA ILE A 44 6.05 15.98 -0.67
C ILE A 44 7.53 16.16 -0.38
N ILE A 45 7.78 16.99 0.62
CA ILE A 45 8.96 17.03 1.46
C ILE A 45 9.12 15.64 2.10
N ARG A 46 9.99 14.80 1.52
CA ARG A 46 10.53 13.52 2.03
C ARG A 46 9.67 12.82 3.10
N ILE A 47 8.60 12.16 2.67
CA ILE A 47 8.12 10.95 3.34
C ILE A 47 8.62 9.79 2.50
N LYS A 48 9.88 9.41 2.73
CA LYS A 48 10.46 8.19 2.17
C LYS A 48 9.79 7.01 2.86
N HIS A 49 8.68 6.55 2.28
CA HIS A 49 8.18 5.20 2.47
C HIS A 49 9.34 4.27 2.06
N SER A 50 9.94 3.58 3.04
CA SER A 50 10.98 2.55 2.87
C SER A 50 12.13 2.91 1.93
N SER A 51 12.85 4.03 2.11
CA SER A 51 14.15 4.16 1.44
C SER A 51 15.20 3.31 2.17
N GLY A 52 15.12 2.00 1.97
CA GLY A 52 15.83 1.02 2.78
C GLY A 52 15.12 0.74 4.10
N ASN A 53 15.90 0.60 5.17
CA ASN A 53 15.46 0.04 6.44
C ASN A 53 14.83 1.04 7.42
N LEU A 54 14.41 2.25 7.00
CA LEU A 54 13.86 3.29 7.88
C LEU A 54 12.35 3.49 7.74
N CYS A 55 11.66 3.75 8.85
CA CYS A 55 10.24 4.08 8.93
C CYS A 55 9.96 5.16 10.00
N ALA A 56 8.82 5.84 9.90
CA ALA A 56 8.35 6.82 10.87
C ALA A 56 6.82 6.78 10.97
N GLN A 57 6.29 7.06 12.16
CA GLN A 57 4.85 7.30 12.35
C GLN A 57 4.57 8.79 12.14
N ILE A 58 3.52 9.09 11.38
CA ILE A 58 3.14 10.47 11.03
C ILE A 58 1.66 10.70 11.34
N ASN A 59 1.33 11.95 11.66
CA ASN A 59 -0.01 12.48 11.48
C ASN A 59 0.00 13.29 10.18
N TYR A 60 -0.70 12.82 9.15
CA TYR A 60 -0.74 13.48 7.84
C TYR A 60 -1.82 14.58 7.73
N ALA A 61 -2.62 14.78 8.79
CA ALA A 61 -3.56 15.90 8.96
C ALA A 61 -4.29 16.33 7.66
N PRO A 62 -5.17 15.47 7.10
CA PRO A 62 -5.67 15.63 5.74
C PRO A 62 -6.43 16.95 5.55
N HIS A 63 -6.16 17.61 4.42
CA HIS A 63 -6.68 18.94 4.05
C HIS A 63 -6.20 20.08 4.95
N THR A 64 -5.05 19.92 5.62
CA THR A 64 -4.39 20.96 6.41
C THR A 64 -2.88 20.96 6.16
N ALA A 65 -2.17 21.97 6.65
CA ALA A 65 -0.70 22.03 6.68
C ALA A 65 -0.13 21.68 8.07
N ASN A 66 -0.91 20.97 8.90
CA ASN A 66 -0.54 20.61 10.27
C ASN A 66 0.02 19.18 10.37
N ASP A 67 0.55 18.65 9.27
CA ASP A 67 1.20 17.36 9.27
C ASP A 67 2.42 17.37 10.18
N ARG A 68 2.63 16.25 10.89
CA ARG A 68 3.75 16.13 11.83
C ARG A 68 4.26 14.71 11.90
N ILE A 69 5.57 14.60 12.05
CA ILE A 69 6.22 13.35 12.46
C ILE A 69 5.89 13.11 13.94
N ILE A 70 5.27 11.97 14.24
CA ILE A 70 4.93 11.56 15.61
C ILE A 70 6.15 10.91 16.25
N THR A 71 6.81 10.02 15.52
CA THR A 71 8.03 9.33 15.97
C THR A 71 9.19 9.66 15.05
N ARG A 72 10.36 9.97 15.62
CA ARG A 72 11.57 10.20 14.83
C ARG A 72 11.81 9.00 13.90
N PRO A 73 12.26 9.21 12.65
CA PRO A 73 12.62 8.11 11.77
C PRO A 73 13.59 7.15 12.46
N MET A 74 13.27 5.87 12.44
CA MET A 74 14.05 4.79 13.04
C MET A 74 14.05 3.57 12.12
N THR A 75 14.88 2.58 12.41
CA THR A 75 14.90 1.37 11.59
C THR A 75 13.59 0.58 11.74
N ILE A 76 13.24 -0.21 10.72
CA ILE A 76 12.08 -1.12 10.78
C ILE A 76 12.23 -2.04 12.00
N THR A 77 13.43 -2.53 12.28
CA THR A 77 13.70 -3.39 13.45
C THR A 77 13.75 -2.65 14.78
N ALA A 78 13.86 -1.32 14.79
CA ALA A 78 13.68 -0.53 16.00
C ALA A 78 12.18 -0.33 16.29
N MET A 79 11.38 -0.10 15.25
CA MET A 79 9.92 0.05 15.39
C MET A 79 9.21 -1.29 15.63
N PHE A 80 9.64 -2.33 14.91
CA PHE A 80 9.07 -3.66 14.88
C PHE A 80 10.20 -4.70 15.08
N PRO A 81 10.64 -4.93 16.33
CA PRO A 81 11.77 -5.81 16.62
C PRO A 81 11.65 -7.23 16.08
N PHE A 82 10.41 -7.72 15.94
CA PHE A 82 10.11 -9.04 15.39
C PHE A 82 10.47 -9.22 13.91
N PHE A 83 10.82 -8.15 13.17
CA PHE A 83 11.31 -8.27 11.79
C PHE A 83 12.81 -8.54 11.68
N LYS A 84 13.57 -8.53 12.79
CA LYS A 84 15.01 -8.80 12.77
C LYS A 84 15.29 -10.22 12.25
N GLY A 85 16.20 -10.33 11.29
CA GLY A 85 16.55 -11.59 10.62
C GLY A 85 15.55 -12.05 9.56
N THR A 86 14.52 -11.25 9.26
CA THR A 86 13.52 -11.55 8.22
C THR A 86 13.76 -10.72 6.97
N VAL A 87 13.08 -11.04 5.86
CA VAL A 87 13.13 -10.25 4.62
C VAL A 87 12.65 -8.80 4.81
N PHE A 88 11.86 -8.54 5.85
CA PHE A 88 11.29 -7.22 6.15
C PHE A 88 12.25 -6.29 6.90
N GLU A 89 13.37 -6.80 7.42
CA GLU A 89 14.34 -6.00 8.20
C GLU A 89 14.83 -4.76 7.42
N ASN A 90 14.97 -4.91 6.10
CA ASN A 90 15.59 -3.89 5.24
C ASN A 90 14.60 -3.15 4.34
N GLY A 91 13.31 -3.43 4.46
CA GLY A 91 12.29 -2.75 3.68
C GLY A 91 10.96 -3.48 3.67
N VAL A 92 9.96 -2.76 3.21
CA VAL A 92 8.61 -3.24 2.90
C VAL A 92 8.27 -2.62 1.55
N ASP A 93 7.81 -3.44 0.60
CA ASP A 93 7.42 -2.97 -0.74
C ASP A 93 6.08 -2.26 -0.66
N THR A 94 5.09 -2.84 0.05
CA THR A 94 3.81 -2.19 0.32
C THR A 94 3.14 -2.74 1.58
N ALA A 95 2.17 -2.00 2.12
CA ALA A 95 1.34 -2.48 3.22
C ALA A 95 -0.11 -1.99 3.09
N PHE A 96 -1.07 -2.73 3.64
CA PHE A 96 -2.43 -2.24 3.83
C PHE A 96 -3.04 -2.76 5.14
N GLU A 97 -3.98 -1.99 5.70
CA GLU A 97 -4.68 -2.35 6.94
C GLU A 97 -5.75 -3.42 6.67
N SER A 98 -5.81 -4.41 7.55
CA SER A 98 -6.91 -5.37 7.64
C SER A 98 -8.18 -4.68 8.14
N THR A 99 -9.31 -5.35 7.98
CA THR A 99 -10.56 -4.96 8.67
C THR A 99 -10.61 -5.46 10.11
N LYS A 100 -9.73 -6.38 10.50
CA LYS A 100 -9.49 -6.72 11.90
C LYS A 100 -8.71 -5.60 12.57
N ASN A 101 -9.13 -5.24 13.78
CA ASN A 101 -8.53 -4.14 14.53
C ASN A 101 -7.02 -4.34 14.70
N TYR A 102 -6.27 -3.29 14.38
CA TYR A 102 -4.82 -3.22 14.51
C TYR A 102 -4.06 -4.30 13.74
N GLU A 103 -4.68 -4.97 12.75
CA GLU A 103 -3.98 -5.91 11.89
C GLU A 103 -3.57 -5.25 10.57
N ALA A 104 -2.36 -5.54 10.09
CA ALA A 104 -1.89 -5.07 8.80
C ALA A 104 -1.13 -6.17 8.03
N TYR A 105 -1.29 -6.14 6.71
CA TYR A 105 -0.54 -6.97 5.78
C TYR A 105 0.61 -6.14 5.21
N LEU A 106 1.84 -6.61 5.35
CA LEU A 106 3.05 -6.00 4.80
C LEU A 106 3.66 -6.96 3.79
N PHE A 107 4.04 -6.47 2.62
CA PHE A 107 4.53 -7.29 1.51
C PHE A 107 5.99 -6.94 1.22
N LYS A 108 6.79 -7.98 0.99
CA LYS A 108 8.18 -7.87 0.54
C LYS A 108 8.50 -9.05 -0.36
N ASP A 109 8.93 -8.77 -1.59
CA ASP A 109 9.19 -9.77 -2.61
C ASP A 109 7.98 -10.71 -2.74
N ASN A 110 8.18 -12.02 -2.75
CA ASN A 110 7.09 -13.01 -2.83
C ASN A 110 6.47 -13.37 -1.47
N GLN A 111 6.76 -12.62 -0.40
CA GLN A 111 6.27 -12.88 0.96
C GLN A 111 5.38 -11.74 1.47
N TYR A 112 4.54 -12.09 2.45
CA TYR A 112 3.85 -11.12 3.28
C TYR A 112 3.98 -11.46 4.76
N ALA A 113 3.95 -10.43 5.59
CA ALA A 113 3.78 -10.52 7.02
C ALA A 113 2.36 -10.04 7.40
N LEU A 114 1.70 -10.79 8.27
CA LEU A 114 0.54 -10.31 9.02
C LEU A 114 1.03 -9.92 10.41
N ILE A 115 0.77 -8.68 10.81
CA ILE A 115 1.18 -8.16 12.12
C ILE A 115 -0.02 -7.64 12.88
N ASN A 116 0.11 -7.57 14.21
CA ASN A 116 -0.68 -6.68 15.04
C ASN A 116 0.18 -5.45 15.39
N TYR A 117 -0.37 -4.24 15.22
CA TYR A 117 0.31 -2.97 15.50
C TYR A 117 -0.31 -2.18 16.66
N ASP A 118 -1.11 -2.83 17.52
CA ASP A 118 -1.58 -2.25 18.78
C ASP A 118 -0.42 -2.09 19.80
N TYR A 119 -0.75 -1.73 21.04
CA TYR A 119 0.21 -1.56 22.13
C TYR A 119 1.12 -2.79 22.32
N ASP A 120 0.58 -4.01 22.20
CA ASP A 120 1.35 -5.26 22.21
C ASP A 120 1.70 -5.68 20.78
N SER A 121 2.48 -4.86 20.08
CA SER A 121 2.81 -5.09 18.67
C SER A 121 3.58 -6.41 18.50
N HIS A 122 3.09 -7.29 17.63
CA HIS A 122 3.72 -8.60 17.40
C HIS A 122 3.52 -9.10 15.97
N LEU A 123 4.39 -10.02 15.57
CA LEU A 123 4.27 -10.76 14.33
C LEU A 123 3.24 -11.88 14.50
N ILE A 124 2.20 -11.89 13.66
CA ILE A 124 1.21 -12.98 13.62
C ILE A 124 1.73 -14.11 12.72
N SER A 125 2.18 -13.78 11.51
CA SER A 125 2.78 -14.78 10.61
C SER A 125 3.58 -14.16 9.46
N ILE A 126 4.52 -14.92 8.90
CA ILE A 126 5.15 -14.66 7.59
C ILE A 126 4.83 -15.83 6.68
N ARG A 127 4.34 -15.56 5.47
CA ARG A 127 3.98 -16.58 4.48
C ARG A 127 4.29 -16.10 3.06
N LEU A 128 4.39 -17.05 2.14
CA LEU A 128 4.39 -16.73 0.70
C LEU A 128 3.03 -16.13 0.30
N ILE A 129 3.04 -15.17 -0.61
CA ILE A 129 1.83 -14.52 -1.12
C ILE A 129 0.85 -15.56 -1.68
N ASN A 130 1.32 -16.49 -2.51
CA ASN A 130 0.47 -17.54 -3.10
C ASN A 130 -0.12 -18.55 -2.10
N ARG A 131 0.32 -18.54 -0.84
CA ARG A 131 -0.22 -19.40 0.23
C ARG A 131 -1.25 -18.66 1.08
N GLY A 132 -1.05 -17.36 1.33
CA GLY A 132 -2.02 -16.55 2.07
C GLY A 132 -3.13 -15.95 1.20
N PHE A 133 -2.84 -15.76 -0.08
CA PHE A 133 -3.75 -15.21 -1.07
C PHE A 133 -3.82 -16.15 -2.30
N PRO A 134 -4.48 -17.32 -2.22
CA PRO A 134 -4.60 -18.22 -3.36
C PRO A 134 -5.11 -17.57 -4.64
N SER A 135 -5.92 -16.51 -4.56
CA SER A 135 -6.41 -15.78 -5.75
C SER A 135 -5.30 -15.09 -6.55
N LEU A 136 -4.14 -14.83 -5.92
CA LEU A 136 -2.98 -14.21 -6.56
C LEU A 136 -2.01 -15.21 -7.18
N LYS A 137 -2.23 -16.52 -7.00
CA LYS A 137 -1.39 -17.57 -7.60
C LYS A 137 -1.46 -17.53 -9.13
N ASN A 138 -0.31 -17.73 -9.79
CA ASN A 138 -0.13 -17.63 -11.23
C ASN A 138 -0.49 -16.25 -11.81
N THR A 139 -0.42 -15.20 -10.99
CA THR A 139 -0.59 -13.81 -11.42
C THR A 139 0.71 -13.05 -11.29
N ILE A 140 0.75 -11.85 -11.88
CA ILE A 140 1.88 -10.93 -11.72
C ILE A 140 2.17 -10.61 -10.24
N PHE A 141 1.15 -10.65 -9.36
CA PHE A 141 1.26 -10.30 -7.95
C PHE A 141 1.88 -11.39 -7.07
N GLU A 142 1.97 -12.64 -7.55
CA GLU A 142 2.56 -13.76 -6.81
C GLU A 142 4.02 -13.50 -6.41
N SER A 143 4.74 -12.77 -7.25
CA SER A 143 6.16 -12.43 -7.06
C SER A 143 6.39 -11.14 -6.27
N GLY A 144 5.33 -10.47 -5.84
CA GLY A 144 5.38 -9.22 -5.07
C GLY A 144 4.46 -8.15 -5.60
N ILE A 145 4.35 -7.06 -4.84
CA ILE A 145 3.36 -6.01 -5.04
C ILE A 145 4.07 -4.66 -4.84
N ASP A 146 3.92 -3.75 -5.80
CA ASP A 146 4.63 -2.47 -5.80
C ASP A 146 3.94 -1.45 -4.88
N ALA A 147 2.61 -1.47 -4.81
CA ALA A 147 1.81 -0.63 -3.93
C ALA A 147 0.45 -1.26 -3.66
N GLY A 148 -0.20 -0.87 -2.57
CA GLY A 148 -1.56 -1.29 -2.29
C GLY A 148 -2.17 -0.57 -1.10
N PHE A 149 -3.50 -0.53 -1.07
CA PHE A 149 -4.26 0.08 0.02
C PHE A 149 -5.62 -0.62 0.17
N SER A 150 -6.16 -0.66 1.39
CA SER A 150 -7.48 -1.22 1.68
C SER A 150 -8.59 -0.18 1.59
N LEU A 151 -9.84 -0.63 1.46
CA LEU A 151 -11.04 0.20 1.53
C LEU A 151 -11.48 0.38 2.99
N HIS A 152 -12.31 1.40 3.24
CA HIS A 152 -12.70 1.83 4.61
C HIS A 152 -13.49 0.81 5.43
N LYS A 153 -14.42 0.08 4.81
CA LYS A 153 -15.43 -0.72 5.53
C LYS A 153 -15.64 -2.13 4.96
N THR A 154 -14.91 -2.48 3.92
CA THR A 154 -15.03 -3.78 3.25
C THR A 154 -13.67 -4.47 3.32
N ASN A 155 -13.66 -5.80 3.27
CA ASN A 155 -12.43 -6.57 3.13
C ASN A 155 -11.90 -6.44 1.70
N GLU A 156 -11.79 -5.24 1.16
CA GLU A 156 -11.33 -5.00 -0.19
C GLU A 156 -10.04 -4.19 -0.17
N ALA A 157 -9.16 -4.50 -1.12
CA ALA A 157 -7.93 -3.76 -1.32
C ALA A 157 -7.61 -3.63 -2.80
N TYR A 158 -6.90 -2.56 -3.15
CA TYR A 158 -6.28 -2.42 -4.46
C TYR A 158 -4.81 -2.77 -4.34
N LEU A 159 -4.32 -3.60 -5.26
CA LEU A 159 -2.92 -3.98 -5.40
C LEU A 159 -2.42 -3.49 -6.75
N PHE A 160 -1.24 -2.89 -6.80
CA PHE A 160 -0.62 -2.33 -8.00
C PHE A 160 0.71 -3.03 -8.28
N LYS A 161 0.98 -3.33 -9.55
CA LYS A 161 2.26 -3.84 -10.02
C LYS A 161 2.49 -3.43 -11.47
N GLY A 162 3.54 -2.67 -11.72
CA GLY A 162 3.80 -2.08 -13.04
C GLY A 162 2.63 -1.22 -13.53
N ASP A 163 2.16 -1.47 -14.75
CA ASP A 163 1.01 -0.78 -15.35
C ASP A 163 -0.35 -1.43 -15.04
N TYR A 164 -0.38 -2.44 -14.17
CA TYR A 164 -1.57 -3.19 -13.79
C TYR A 164 -1.98 -2.98 -12.34
N TYR A 165 -3.26 -3.23 -12.07
CA TYR A 165 -3.81 -3.32 -10.74
C TYR A 165 -4.84 -4.46 -10.63
N ALA A 166 -5.08 -4.93 -9.42
CA ALA A 166 -6.17 -5.82 -9.05
C ALA A 166 -6.96 -5.22 -7.89
N ARG A 167 -8.28 -5.36 -7.92
CA ARG A 167 -9.12 -5.18 -6.72
C ARG A 167 -9.35 -6.57 -6.14
N ILE A 168 -8.93 -6.80 -4.92
CA ILE A 168 -9.17 -8.06 -4.21
C ILE A 168 -10.23 -7.88 -3.15
N ASN A 169 -10.95 -8.96 -2.85
CA ASN A 169 -11.57 -9.17 -1.55
C ASN A 169 -10.64 -10.08 -0.75
N PHE A 170 -10.04 -9.58 0.33
CA PHE A 170 -9.16 -10.35 1.20
C PHE A 170 -9.95 -11.04 2.31
N ALA A 171 -9.43 -12.15 2.86
CA ALA A 171 -10.13 -12.93 3.87
C ALA A 171 -9.31 -13.08 5.16
N PRO A 172 -9.44 -12.15 6.13
CA PRO A 172 -8.64 -12.18 7.36
C PRO A 172 -8.80 -13.47 8.17
N GLY A 173 -7.73 -14.25 8.24
CA GLY A 173 -7.69 -15.53 8.97
C GLY A 173 -8.14 -16.74 8.15
N THR A 174 -8.55 -16.57 6.90
CA THR A 174 -8.81 -17.69 5.96
C THR A 174 -8.05 -17.49 4.64
N THR A 175 -8.31 -18.32 3.64
CA THR A 175 -7.71 -18.24 2.30
C THR A 175 -8.79 -18.12 1.21
N ASP A 176 -9.96 -17.62 1.58
CA ASP A 176 -11.13 -17.47 0.70
C ASP A 176 -11.13 -16.11 -0.02
N ASP A 177 -9.93 -15.56 -0.27
CA ASP A 177 -9.77 -14.31 -1.01
C ASP A 177 -10.06 -14.52 -2.50
N TYR A 178 -10.45 -13.44 -3.18
CA TYR A 178 -10.71 -13.47 -4.62
C TYR A 178 -10.40 -12.13 -5.28
N ILE A 179 -10.08 -12.18 -6.59
CA ILE A 179 -9.91 -10.98 -7.42
C ILE A 179 -11.27 -10.56 -7.98
N THR A 180 -11.70 -9.33 -7.67
CA THR A 180 -12.94 -8.73 -8.17
C THR A 180 -12.73 -8.08 -9.54
N GLY A 181 -13.32 -8.67 -10.58
CA GLY A 181 -13.32 -8.11 -11.92
C GLY A 181 -12.01 -8.25 -12.69
N GLY A 182 -11.08 -9.08 -12.21
CA GLY A 182 -9.81 -9.41 -12.87
C GLY A 182 -8.72 -8.35 -12.75
N ILE A 183 -7.56 -8.66 -13.33
CA ILE A 183 -6.38 -7.78 -13.39
C ILE A 183 -6.56 -6.80 -14.55
N LYS A 184 -6.36 -5.51 -14.29
CA LYS A 184 -6.70 -4.42 -15.22
C LYS A 184 -5.55 -3.45 -15.37
N LYS A 185 -5.46 -2.79 -16.54
CA LYS A 185 -4.52 -1.68 -16.73
C LYS A 185 -4.95 -0.46 -15.93
N ILE A 186 -4.01 0.14 -15.20
CA ILE A 186 -4.24 1.32 -14.35
C ILE A 186 -4.89 2.43 -15.17
N LEU A 187 -4.24 2.87 -16.25
CA LEU A 187 -4.68 4.01 -17.06
C LEU A 187 -6.03 3.82 -17.78
N THR A 188 -6.56 2.60 -17.82
CA THR A 188 -7.88 2.32 -18.41
C THR A 188 -9.02 2.58 -17.42
N TYR A 189 -8.77 2.37 -16.12
CA TYR A 189 -9.77 2.45 -15.07
C TYR A 189 -9.51 3.54 -14.03
N TRP A 190 -8.34 4.17 -14.09
CA TRP A 190 -7.94 5.35 -13.34
C TRP A 190 -7.57 6.47 -14.33
N PRO A 191 -8.53 6.96 -15.14
CA PRO A 191 -8.27 7.98 -16.16
C PRO A 191 -7.62 9.25 -15.61
N SER A 192 -7.85 9.63 -14.35
CA SER A 192 -7.22 10.82 -13.75
C SER A 192 -5.70 10.70 -13.67
N LEU A 193 -5.15 9.48 -13.63
CA LEU A 193 -3.72 9.23 -13.55
C LEU A 193 -2.99 9.29 -14.90
N ARG A 194 -3.71 9.44 -16.02
CA ARG A 194 -3.08 9.49 -17.37
C ARG A 194 -2.13 10.65 -17.58
N SER A 195 -2.38 11.78 -16.91
CA SER A 195 -1.50 12.95 -16.97
C SER A 195 -0.28 12.83 -16.04
N ILE A 196 -0.25 11.81 -15.17
CA ILE A 196 0.76 11.63 -14.11
C ILE A 196 1.64 10.42 -14.41
N LEU A 197 1.06 9.33 -14.95
CA LEU A 197 1.71 8.04 -15.13
C LEU A 197 1.88 7.64 -16.61
N PRO A 198 3.00 6.97 -16.97
CA PRO A 198 4.15 6.70 -16.12
C PRO A 198 5.00 7.97 -15.93
N LEU A 199 5.53 8.17 -14.73
CA LEU A 199 6.44 9.26 -14.47
C LEU A 199 7.79 8.92 -15.13
N LYS A 200 8.14 9.66 -16.19
CA LYS A 200 9.41 9.47 -16.90
C LYS A 200 10.57 9.81 -15.95
N ASN A 201 11.69 9.10 -16.09
CA ASN A 201 12.91 9.52 -15.41
C ASN A 201 13.44 10.70 -16.22
N SER A 202 13.37 11.91 -15.67
CA SER A 202 14.28 12.97 -16.08
C SER A 202 15.68 12.45 -15.77
N GLY A 203 16.52 12.35 -16.81
CA GLY A 203 17.91 11.88 -16.69
C GLY A 203 18.75 12.77 -15.81
#